data_AF-A0A830CUJ4-F1
#
_entry.id   AF-A0A830CUJ4-F1
#
_cell.length_a   1.000
_cell.length_b   1.000
_cell.length_c   1.000
_cell.angle_alpha   90.00
_cell.angle_beta   90.00
_cell.angle_gamma   90.00
#
_symmetry.space_group_name_H-M   'P 1'
#
loop_
_entity.id
_entity.type
_entity.pdbx_description
1 polymer ?
#
loop_
_entity_poly.entity_id
_entity_poly.type
_entity_poly.pdbx_seq_one_letter_code
_entity_poly.pdbx_strand_id
1 'polypeptide(L)' 'AVVGCKSGCVAFGTDELCCRNHYNSPRTCRATSYSEFFKHACLTTFTYAHDSLSLIHDYLAPRELKVIFCY' A
#
# COMPACT_ATOMS: atom_id res chain seq x y z
N ALA A 1 -25.23 -2.01 -0.55
CA ALA A 1 -24.15 -2.08 -1.56
C ALA A 1 -22.82 -1.73 -0.89
N VAL A 2 -21.71 -2.32 -1.32
CA VAL A 2 -20.36 -1.98 -0.85
C VAL A 2 -19.80 -0.90 -1.79
N VAL A 3 -19.30 0.22 -1.23
CA VAL A 3 -18.82 1.39 -2.00
C VAL A 3 -17.32 1.68 -1.83
N GLY A 4 -16.60 0.80 -1.12
CA GLY A 4 -15.17 0.92 -0.88
C GLY A 4 -14.64 -0.20 0.00
N CYS A 5 -13.31 -0.30 0.11
CA CYS A 5 -12.61 -1.30 0.93
C CYS A 5 -11.61 -0.61 1.85
N LYS A 6 -11.64 -0.93 3.14
CA LYS A 6 -10.69 -0.39 4.12
C LYS A 6 -9.39 -1.19 4.09
N SER A 7 -8.26 -0.52 4.30
CA SER A 7 -7.01 -1.19 4.61
C SER A 7 -7.07 -1.84 6.00
N GLY A 8 -6.14 -2.77 6.27
CA GLY A 8 -6.02 -3.39 7.60
C GLY A 8 -5.83 -2.35 8.71
N CYS A 9 -4.99 -1.33 8.48
CA CYS A 9 -4.79 -0.25 9.46
C CYS A 9 -6.09 0.50 9.76
N VAL A 10 -6.85 0.92 8.73
CA VAL A 10 -8.09 1.68 8.94
C VAL A 10 -9.18 0.82 9.58
N ALA A 11 -9.19 -0.48 9.33
CA ALA A 11 -10.16 -1.40 9.92
C ALA A 11 -9.86 -1.74 11.39
N PHE A 12 -8.58 -1.93 11.75
CA PHE A 12 -8.20 -2.53 13.04
C PHE A 12 -7.32 -1.64 13.93
N GLY A 13 -6.61 -0.66 13.37
CA GLY A 13 -5.86 0.34 14.13
C GLY A 13 -4.66 -0.18 14.93
N THR A 14 -4.24 -1.42 14.75
CA THR A 14 -3.08 -2.02 15.45
C THR A 14 -1.77 -1.45 14.94
N ASP A 15 -0.76 -1.37 15.81
CA ASP A 15 0.57 -0.88 15.43
C ASP A 15 1.24 -1.71 14.33
N GLU A 16 1.00 -3.02 14.29
CA GLU A 16 1.50 -3.90 13.23
C GLU A 16 0.92 -3.53 11.85
N LEU A 17 -0.41 -3.41 11.75
CA LEU A 17 -1.06 -3.06 10.48
C LEU A 17 -0.84 -1.60 10.06
N CYS A 18 -0.56 -0.72 11.01
CA CYS A 18 -0.30 0.70 10.77
C CYS A 18 1.19 1.06 10.72
N CYS A 19 2.09 0.10 10.89
CA CYS A 19 3.54 0.30 10.97
C CYS A 19 3.97 1.38 11.96
N ARG A 20 3.44 1.36 13.20
CA ARG A 20 3.78 2.32 14.26
C ARG A 20 4.65 1.70 15.35
N ASN A 21 5.26 2.54 16.18
CA ASN A 21 6.05 2.11 17.34
C ASN A 21 7.12 1.08 16.97
N HIS A 22 7.05 -0.14 17.54
CA HIS A 22 7.97 -1.23 17.23
C HIS A 22 8.00 -1.60 15.73
N TYR A 23 6.89 -1.35 15.03
CA TYR A 23 6.71 -1.64 13.60
C TYR A 23 7.09 -0.45 12.71
N ASN A 24 7.72 0.61 13.23
CA ASN A 24 8.12 1.79 12.42
C ASN A 24 9.41 1.54 11.61
N SER A 25 9.54 0.38 10.98
CA SER A 25 10.64 0.07 10.06
C SER A 25 10.23 -1.03 9.07
N PRO A 26 10.80 -1.07 7.84
CA PRO A 26 10.54 -2.15 6.89
C PRO A 26 10.92 -3.55 7.39
N ARG A 27 11.83 -3.63 8.38
CA ARG A 27 12.26 -4.91 8.96
C ARG A 27 11.22 -5.46 9.94
N THR A 28 10.50 -4.56 10.62
CA THR A 28 9.54 -4.90 11.68
C THR A 28 8.10 -4.85 11.20
N CYS A 29 7.72 -3.97 10.27
CA CYS A 29 6.42 -4.02 9.58
C CYS A 29 6.53 -4.85 8.31
N ARG A 30 5.80 -5.95 8.24
CA ARG A 30 5.77 -6.84 7.08
C ARG A 30 4.39 -6.82 6.43
N ALA A 31 4.34 -7.30 5.18
CA ALA A 31 3.07 -7.55 4.52
C ALA A 31 2.23 -8.54 5.35
N THR A 32 0.93 -8.29 5.39
CA THR A 32 -0.08 -9.12 6.04
C THR A 32 -1.06 -9.65 5.00
N SER A 33 -1.93 -10.58 5.38
CA SER A 33 -3.00 -11.05 4.49
C SER A 33 -3.88 -9.91 3.94
N TYR A 34 -4.07 -8.84 4.71
CA TYR A 34 -4.83 -7.67 4.28
C TYR A 34 -4.10 -6.86 3.21
N SER A 35 -2.81 -6.58 3.38
CA SER A 35 -2.05 -5.82 2.38
C SER A 35 -1.78 -6.65 1.13
N GLU A 36 -1.50 -7.95 1.30
CA GLU A 36 -1.33 -8.89 0.18
C GLU A 36 -2.58 -8.97 -0.68
N PHE A 37 -3.78 -8.97 -0.10
CA PHE A 37 -5.02 -8.91 -0.86
C PHE A 37 -5.06 -7.72 -1.84
N PHE A 38 -4.69 -6.52 -1.38
CA PHE A 38 -4.61 -5.35 -2.27
C PHE A 38 -3.47 -5.47 -3.28
N LYS A 39 -2.34 -6.08 -2.91
CA LYS A 39 -1.18 -6.22 -3.81
C LYS A 39 -1.50 -7.12 -4.99
N HIS A 40 -2.18 -8.23 -4.73
CA HIS A 40 -2.63 -9.14 -5.77
C HIS A 40 -3.63 -8.49 -6.73
N ALA A 41 -4.49 -7.59 -6.23
CA ALA A 41 -5.43 -6.85 -7.05
C ALA A 41 -4.76 -5.74 -7.88
N CYS A 42 -3.78 -5.04 -7.30
CA CYS A 42 -3.14 -3.86 -7.87
C CYS A 42 -1.62 -3.89 -7.64
N LEU A 43 -0.88 -4.64 -8.48
CA LEU A 43 0.56 -4.91 -8.31
C LEU A 43 1.45 -3.66 -8.27
N THR A 44 1.03 -2.58 -8.92
CA THR A 44 1.77 -1.31 -9.04
C THR A 44 1.39 -0.27 -7.98
N THR A 45 0.71 -0.69 -6.91
CA THR A 45 0.29 0.21 -5.81
C THR A 45 0.99 -0.12 -4.51
N PHE A 46 1.12 0.88 -3.64
CA PHE A 46 1.52 0.68 -2.26
C PHE A 46 0.32 0.22 -1.44
N THR A 47 0.49 -0.88 -0.72
CA THR A 47 -0.60 -1.60 -0.04
C THR A 47 -0.48 -1.60 1.48
N TYR A 48 0.70 -1.24 1.99
CA TYR A 48 0.99 -0.94 3.39
C TYR A 48 2.13 0.08 3.46
N ALA A 49 2.42 0.63 4.65
CA ALA A 49 3.28 1.81 4.76
C ALA A 49 4.75 1.57 4.36
N HIS A 50 5.24 0.33 4.43
CA HIS A 50 6.61 -0.04 4.03
C HIS A 50 6.65 -0.92 2.77
N ASP A 51 5.57 -0.92 1.99
CA ASP A 51 5.53 -1.61 0.69
C ASP A 51 6.56 -1.02 -0.27
N SER A 52 7.14 -1.88 -1.12
CA SER A 52 8.06 -1.48 -2.17
C SER A 52 7.51 -1.87 -3.53
N LEU A 53 7.71 -0.99 -4.50
CA LEU A 53 7.33 -1.25 -5.88
C LEU A 53 8.57 -1.76 -6.61
N SER A 54 8.56 -3.04 -6.95
CA SER A 54 9.64 -3.69 -7.69
C SER A 54 9.83 -3.15 -9.11
N LEU A 55 8.81 -2.48 -9.65
CA LEU A 55 8.75 -2.04 -11.04
C LEU A 55 8.89 -0.52 -11.22
N ILE A 56 8.93 0.28 -10.15
CA ILE A 56 9.27 1.70 -10.28
C ILE A 56 10.79 1.80 -10.37
N HIS A 57 11.29 1.70 -11.59
CA HIS A 57 12.57 2.31 -11.92
C HIS A 57 12.34 3.83 -11.96
N ASP A 58 13.11 4.57 -11.15
CA ASP A 58 13.12 6.03 -10.96
C ASP A 58 13.27 6.90 -12.23
N TYR A 59 13.17 6.31 -13.42
CA TYR A 59 13.82 6.89 -14.59
C TYR A 59 13.08 8.03 -15.27
N LEU A 60 11.77 8.24 -15.10
CA LEU A 60 11.08 9.35 -15.74
C LEU A 60 9.85 9.78 -14.93
N ALA A 61 10.05 10.67 -13.95
CA ALA A 61 8.93 11.48 -13.48
C ALA A 61 8.43 12.30 -14.69
N PRO A 62 7.18 12.10 -15.15
CA PRO A 62 6.69 12.82 -16.32
C PRO A 62 6.58 14.31 -15.97
N ARG A 63 6.87 15.20 -16.94
CA ARG A 63 6.71 16.65 -16.76
C ARG A 63 5.26 17.07 -16.48
N GLU A 64 4.32 16.20 -16.82
CA GLU A 64 2.89 16.35 -16.58
C GLU A 64 2.31 15.05 -16.01
N LEU A 65 1.52 15.14 -14.93
CA LEU A 65 0.82 13.99 -14.37
C LEU A 65 -0.60 13.92 -14.94
N LYS A 66 -0.98 12.76 -15.47
CA LYS A 66 -2.36 12.45 -15.89
C LYS A 66 -2.98 11.47 -14.91
N VAL A 67 -3.98 11.93 -14.15
CA VAL A 67 -4.76 11.08 -13.23
C VAL A 67 -6.06 10.70 -13.91
N ILE A 68 -6.32 9.40 -14.07
CA ILE A 68 -7.53 8.87 -14.70
C ILE A 68 -8.25 8.00 -13.68
N PHE A 69 -9.54 8.29 -13.46
CA PHE A 69 -10.42 7.47 -12.64
C PHE A 69 -11.19 6.49 -13.54
N CYS A 70 -11.33 5.24 -13.09
CA CYS A 70 -12.02 4.18 -13.84
C CYS A 70 -11.40 3.97 -15.24
N TYR A 71 -10.09 3.74 -15.26
CA TYR A 71 -9.36 3.40 -16.48
C TYR A 71 -9.55 1.93 -16.88
#